data_AF-A0A7Y3TUK0-F1
#
_entry.id   AF-A0A7Y3TUK0-F1
#
_cell.length_a   1.000
_cell.length_b   1.000
_cell.length_c   1.000
_cell.angle_alpha   90.00
_cell.angle_beta   90.00
_cell.angle_gamma   90.00
#
_symmetry.space_group_name_H-M   'P 1'
#
loop_
_entity.id
_entity.type
_entity.pdbx_description
1 polymer ?
#
loop_
_entity_poly.entity_id
_entity_poly.type
_entity_poly.pdbx_seq_one_letter_code
_entity_poly.pdbx_strand_id
1 'polypeptide(L)'
;MAVKKYSRQQVIKLAKTTSSRLSYMDRMGFVVPEKIGEADTKKPVVLYTKHQIELVKQINQASHFLSASGLRLAIQRDRLAEVVRIV
;
A
#
# COMPACT_ATOMS: atom_id res chain seq x y z
N MET A 1 13.07 0.19 -17.89
CA MET A 1 11.64 -0.21 -18.03
C MET A 1 10.78 0.71 -17.17
N ALA A 2 9.76 1.36 -17.72
CA ALA A 2 8.87 2.24 -16.93
C ALA A 2 7.99 1.39 -15.99
N VAL A 3 8.07 1.63 -14.69
CA VAL A 3 7.22 0.95 -13.70
C VAL A 3 5.78 1.45 -13.87
N LYS A 4 4.88 0.58 -14.32
CA LYS A 4 3.46 0.91 -14.50
C LYS A 4 2.84 1.40 -13.19
N LYS A 5 2.24 2.59 -13.24
CA LYS A 5 1.57 3.24 -12.12
C LYS A 5 0.05 3.15 -12.27
N TYR A 6 -0.65 3.08 -11.15
CA TYR A 6 -2.10 2.90 -11.08
C TYR A 6 -2.73 3.97 -10.22
N SER A 7 -3.81 4.57 -10.69
CA SER A 7 -4.59 5.53 -9.90
C SER A 7 -5.35 4.84 -8.79
N ARG A 8 -5.77 5.60 -7.77
CA ARG A 8 -6.60 5.10 -6.67
C ARG A 8 -7.85 4.33 -7.14
N GLN A 9 -8.53 4.83 -8.18
CA GLN A 9 -9.71 4.17 -8.74
C GLN A 9 -9.38 2.82 -9.37
N GLN A 10 -8.25 2.71 -10.06
CA GLN A 10 -7.78 1.44 -10.62
C GLN A 10 -7.45 0.44 -9.50
N VAL A 11 -6.79 0.91 -8.44
CA VAL A 11 -6.45 0.06 -7.27
C VAL A 11 -7.69 -0.45 -6.58
N ILE A 12 -8.72 0.39 -6.39
CA ILE A 12 -10.01 -0.02 -5.81
C ILE A 12 -10.61 -1.20 -6.58
N LYS A 13 -10.60 -1.13 -7.92
CA LYS A 13 -11.11 -2.22 -8.79
C LYS A 13 -10.22 -3.46 -8.72
N LEU A 14 -8.90 -3.30 -8.82
CA LEU A 14 -7.94 -4.41 -8.91
C LEU A 14 -7.74 -5.16 -7.59
N ALA A 15 -7.75 -4.44 -6.46
CA ALA A 15 -7.52 -4.98 -5.13
C ALA A 15 -8.82 -5.25 -4.36
N LYS A 16 -9.99 -5.02 -4.99
CA LYS A 16 -11.32 -5.16 -4.37
C LYS A 16 -11.39 -4.49 -2.99
N THR A 17 -10.98 -3.23 -2.92
CA THR A 17 -10.88 -2.46 -1.66
C THR A 17 -11.61 -1.13 -1.77
N THR A 18 -11.65 -0.35 -0.68
CA THR A 18 -12.29 0.96 -0.65
C THR A 18 -11.28 2.10 -0.54
N SER A 19 -11.69 3.30 -0.95
CA SER A 19 -10.85 4.49 -0.81
C SER A 19 -10.45 4.75 0.65
N SER A 20 -11.38 4.55 1.59
CA SER A 20 -11.15 4.71 3.03
C SER A 20 -10.13 3.71 3.56
N ARG A 21 -10.19 2.45 3.09
CA ARG A 21 -9.22 1.43 3.46
C ARG A 21 -7.82 1.76 2.94
N LEU A 22 -7.71 2.25 1.71
CA LEU A 22 -6.43 2.74 1.17
C LEU A 22 -5.88 3.94 1.98
N SER A 23 -6.74 4.88 2.40
CA SER A 23 -6.31 6.00 3.26
C SER A 23 -5.86 5.53 4.63
N TYR A 24 -6.50 4.50 5.19
CA TYR A 24 -6.07 3.89 6.43
C TYR A 24 -4.68 3.24 6.27
N MET A 25 -4.46 2.47 5.20
CA MET A 25 -3.16 1.84 4.94
C MET A 25 -2.04 2.85 4.73
N ASP A 26 -2.31 3.99 4.06
CA ASP A 26 -1.37 5.11 3.91
C ASP A 26 -1.03 5.73 5.27
N ARG A 27 -2.04 6.09 6.07
CA ARG A 27 -1.84 6.67 7.42
C ARG A 27 -1.08 5.75 8.37
N MET A 28 -1.31 4.44 8.27
CA MET A 28 -0.63 3.44 9.10
C MET A 28 0.77 3.08 8.58
N GLY A 29 1.17 3.57 7.40
CA GLY A 29 2.45 3.26 6.77
C GLY A 29 2.55 1.84 6.21
N PHE A 30 1.42 1.14 6.10
CA PHE A 30 1.37 -0.23 5.56
C PHE A 30 1.61 -0.22 4.05
N VAL A 31 0.92 0.67 3.34
CA VAL A 31 1.08 0.88 1.89
C VAL A 31 1.20 2.38 1.67
N VAL A 32 2.39 2.87 1.30
CA VAL A 32 2.64 4.28 1.07
C VAL A 32 2.68 4.54 -0.44
N PRO A 33 1.63 5.12 -1.04
CA PRO A 33 1.62 5.43 -2.47
C PRO A 33 2.51 6.62 -2.80
N GLU A 34 2.87 6.72 -4.08
CA GLU A 34 3.54 7.89 -4.62
C GLU A 34 2.54 9.03 -4.79
N LYS A 35 2.88 10.23 -4.31
CA LYS A 35 2.05 11.43 -4.41
C LYS A 35 2.75 12.40 -5.35
N ILE A 36 2.12 12.69 -6.49
CA ILE A 36 2.66 13.54 -7.54
C ILE A 36 1.86 14.84 -7.58
N GLY A 37 2.56 15.97 -7.48
CA GLY A 37 2.00 17.32 -7.46
C GLY A 37 2.91 18.27 -6.72
N GLU A 38 2.86 19.56 -7.04
CA GLU A 38 3.58 20.58 -6.28
C GLU A 38 3.08 20.59 -4.83
N ALA A 39 3.98 20.89 -3.88
CA ALA A 39 3.68 20.89 -2.45
C ALA A 39 2.48 21.79 -2.07
N ASP A 40 2.15 22.79 -2.91
CA ASP A 40 1.04 23.74 -2.76
C ASP A 40 -0.26 23.36 -3.50
N THR A 41 -0.28 22.23 -4.22
CA THR A 41 -1.51 21.79 -4.90
C THR A 41 -2.44 21.09 -3.93
N LYS A 42 -3.67 21.62 -3.74
CA LYS A 42 -4.72 21.07 -2.85
C LYS A 42 -5.12 19.61 -3.12
N LYS A 43 -4.69 19.00 -4.23
CA LYS A 43 -5.05 17.62 -4.64
C LYS A 43 -3.88 16.91 -5.33
N PRO A 44 -2.91 16.36 -4.59
CA PRO A 44 -1.85 15.56 -5.18
C PRO A 44 -2.42 14.30 -5.84
N VAL A 45 -1.91 13.94 -7.02
CA VAL A 45 -2.25 12.72 -7.74
C VAL A 45 -1.59 11.54 -7.03
N VAL A 46 -2.40 10.59 -6.56
CA VAL A 46 -1.93 9.42 -5.83
C VAL A 46 -1.80 8.22 -6.76
N LEU A 47 -0.58 7.70 -6.89
CA LEU A 47 -0.24 6.58 -7.75
C LEU A 47 0.33 5.40 -6.96
N TYR A 48 -0.03 4.19 -7.40
CA TYR A 48 0.39 2.93 -6.81
C TYR A 48 1.17 2.09 -7.83
N THR A 49 2.11 1.29 -7.37
CA THR A 49 2.80 0.28 -8.19
C THR A 49 2.06 -1.06 -8.13
N LYS A 50 2.39 -1.98 -9.05
CA LYS A 50 1.87 -3.36 -9.01
C LYS A 50 2.19 -4.06 -7.68
N HIS A 51 3.41 -3.87 -7.16
CA HIS A 51 3.81 -4.43 -5.87
C HIS A 51 2.91 -3.96 -4.73
N GLN A 52 2.62 -2.65 -4.68
CA GLN A 52 1.73 -2.08 -3.67
C GLN A 52 0.30 -2.62 -3.79
N ILE A 53 -0.20 -2.89 -5.00
CA ILE A 53 -1.51 -3.51 -5.21
C ILE A 53 -1.56 -4.93 -4.61
N GLU A 54 -0.51 -5.73 -4.81
CA GLU A 54 -0.44 -7.06 -4.21
C GLU A 54 -0.37 -6.98 -2.68
N LEU A 55 0.41 -6.04 -2.14
CA LEU A 55 0.45 -5.79 -0.69
C LEU A 55 -0.94 -5.43 -0.13
N VAL A 56 -1.71 -4.59 -0.82
CA VAL A 56 -3.09 -4.25 -0.42
C VAL A 56 -3.97 -5.50 -0.37
N LYS A 57 -3.87 -6.41 -1.35
CA LYS A 57 -4.64 -7.65 -1.38
C LYS A 57 -4.28 -8.55 -0.20
N GLN A 58 -2.98 -8.72 0.07
CA GLN A 58 -2.48 -9.52 1.18
C GLN A 58 -2.95 -8.96 2.53
N ILE A 59 -2.85 -7.64 2.73
CA ILE A 59 -3.31 -6.97 3.96
C ILE A 59 -4.82 -7.14 4.12
N ASN A 60 -5.61 -7.03 3.05
CA ASN A 60 -7.06 -7.25 3.13
C ASN A 60 -7.36 -8.67 3.60
N GLN A 61 -6.72 -9.68 3.02
CA GLN A 61 -6.88 -11.08 3.44
C GLN A 61 -6.44 -11.29 4.90
N ALA A 62 -5.27 -10.81 5.27
CA ALA A 62 -4.72 -10.96 6.62
C ALA A 62 -5.55 -10.22 7.68
N SER A 63 -6.20 -9.10 7.33
CA SER A 63 -7.03 -8.33 8.25
C SER A 63 -8.32 -9.01 8.68
N HIS A 64 -8.71 -10.12 8.03
CA HIS A 64 -9.78 -10.98 8.53
C HIS A 64 -9.36 -11.81 9.76
N PHE A 65 -8.06 -12.03 9.95
CA PHE A 65 -7.53 -12.94 10.96
C PHE A 65 -6.62 -12.24 11.98
N LEU A 66 -6.11 -11.06 11.64
CA LEU A 66 -5.13 -10.33 12.45
C LEU A 66 -5.67 -8.97 12.89
N SER A 67 -5.37 -8.61 14.14
CA SER A 67 -5.54 -7.25 14.63
C SER A 67 -4.58 -6.27 13.92
N ALA A 68 -4.83 -4.97 14.05
CA ALA A 68 -3.95 -3.94 13.48
C ALA A 68 -2.49 -4.07 13.95
N SER A 69 -2.27 -4.44 15.22
CA SER A 69 -0.94 -4.70 15.78
C SER A 69 -0.30 -5.95 15.15
N GLY A 70 -1.08 -7.01 14.94
CA GLY A 70 -0.63 -8.23 14.27
C GLY A 70 -0.22 -7.97 12.81
N LEU A 71 -1.01 -7.19 12.08
CA LEU A 71 -0.68 -6.75 10.72
C LEU A 71 0.63 -5.94 10.69
N ARG A 72 0.83 -5.04 11.66
CA ARG A 72 2.05 -4.22 11.74
C ARG A 72 3.29 -5.09 11.96
N LEU A 73 3.21 -6.06 12.86
CA LEU A 73 4.29 -7.00 13.12
C LEU A 73 4.59 -7.86 11.87
N ALA A 74 3.55 -8.37 11.20
CA ALA A 74 3.71 -9.17 9.99
C ALA A 74 4.42 -8.38 8.87
N ILE A 75 3.98 -7.14 8.61
CA ILE A 75 4.60 -6.27 7.59
C ILE A 75 6.04 -5.90 7.98
N GLN A 76 6.32 -5.63 9.26
CA GLN A 76 7.69 -5.36 9.72
C GLN A 76 8.61 -6.56 9.52
N ARG A 77 8.15 -7.78 9.84
CA ARG A 77 8.94 -9.00 9.64
C ARG A 77 9.22 -9.26 8.16
N ASP A 78 8.25 -9.02 7.28
CA ASP A 78 8.42 -9.20 5.84
C ASP A 78 9.46 -8.22 5.26
N ARG A 79 9.39 -6.93 5.64
CA ARG A 79 10.40 -5.93 5.27
C ARG A 79 11.80 -6.29 5.78
N LEU A 80 11.90 -6.81 7.01
CA LEU A 80 13.17 -7.27 7.57
C LEU A 80 13.72 -8.48 6.79
N ALA A 81 12.86 -9.40 6.37
CA ALA A 81 13.26 -10.55 5.57
C ALA A 81 13.76 -10.16 4.17
N GLU A 82 13.18 -9.11 3.55
CA GLU A 82 13.71 -8.55 2.30
C GLU A 82 15.10 -7.93 2.49
N VAL A 83 15.32 -7.19 3.57
CA VAL A 83 16.64 -6.57 3.87
C VAL A 83 17.70 -7.64 4.15
N VAL A 84 17.39 -8.66 4.94
CA VAL A 84 18.34 -9.74 5.28
C VAL A 84 18.69 -10.61 4.07
N ARG A 85 17.81 -10.75 3.08
CA ARG A 85 18.12 -11.49 1.84
C ARG A 85 19.13 -10.78 0.92
N ILE A 86 19.38 -9.49 1.16
CA ILE A 86 20.27 -8.66 0.34
C ILE A 86 21.67 -8.54 0.99
N VAL A 87 21.83 -9.00 2.25
CA VAL A 87 23.10 -9.02 2.99
C VAL A 87 23.65 -10.44 3.02
#